data_AF-A0AAV7S1X0-F1
#
_entry.id   AF-A0AAV7S1X0-F1
#
_cell.length_a   1.000
_cell.length_b   1.000
_cell.length_c   1.000
_cell.angle_alpha   90.00
_cell.angle_beta   90.00
_cell.angle_gamma   90.00
#
_symmetry.space_group_name_H-M   'P 1'
#
loop_
_entity.id
_entity.type
_entity.pdbx_description
1 polymer ?
#
loop_
_entity_poly.entity_id
_entity_poly.type
_entity_poly.pdbx_seq_one_letter_code
_entity_poly.pdbx_strand_id
1 'polypeptide(L)' 'GTDVDWDDLWDQFEERRYLSARKWRAGEDPYKLYAFNQRESERLPSDRAIRDTRHY' A
#
# COMPACT_ATOMS: atom_id res chain seq x y z
N GLY A 1 -26.33 3.28 15.78
CA GLY A 1 -24.87 3.23 15.71
C GLY A 1 -24.46 4.03 14.51
N THR A 2 -23.48 4.91 14.65
CA THR A 2 -22.95 5.67 13.50
C THR A 2 -22.33 4.68 12.53
N ASP A 3 -22.93 4.56 11.35
CA ASP A 3 -22.34 3.84 10.24
C ASP A 3 -21.09 4.64 9.84
N VAL A 4 -19.91 4.06 10.08
CA VAL A 4 -18.66 4.72 9.76
C VAL A 4 -18.45 4.56 8.28
N ASP A 5 -18.42 5.67 7.56
CA ASP A 5 -18.05 5.68 6.15
C ASP A 5 -16.55 5.41 6.03
N TRP A 6 -16.21 4.22 5.56
CA TRP A 6 -14.84 3.78 5.39
C TRP A 6 -14.17 4.45 4.20
N ASP A 7 -14.93 4.89 3.19
CA ASP A 7 -14.40 5.60 2.04
C ASP A 7 -13.92 6.98 2.47
N ASP A 8 -14.72 7.69 3.27
CA ASP A 8 -14.33 8.97 3.87
C ASP A 8 -13.06 8.87 4.74
N LEU A 9 -12.93 7.79 5.52
CA LEU A 9 -11.74 7.54 6.34
C LEU A 9 -10.51 7.21 5.50
N TRP A 10 -10.72 6.47 4.41
CA TRP A 10 -9.66 6.10 3.48
C TRP A 10 -9.09 7.32 2.77
N ASP A 11 -9.95 8.23 2.30
CA ASP A 11 -9.55 9.48 1.66
C ASP A 11 -8.74 10.41 2.58
N GLN A 12 -8.95 10.29 3.89
CA GLN A 12 -8.23 11.05 4.92
C GLN A 12 -6.89 10.42 5.34
N PHE A 13 -6.57 9.21 4.86
CA PHE A 13 -5.37 8.49 5.29
C PHE A 13 -4.09 9.07 4.68
N GLU A 14 -3.14 9.49 5.54
CA GLU A 14 -1.82 9.98 5.12
C GLU A 14 -0.86 8.83 4.72
N GLU A 15 -1.14 8.13 3.62
CA GLU A 15 -0.39 6.95 3.17
C GLU A 15 1.12 7.18 3.13
N ARG A 16 1.56 8.28 2.51
CA ARG A 16 3.00 8.60 2.36
C ARG A 16 3.72 8.68 3.69
N ARG A 17 3.07 9.26 4.70
CA ARG A 17 3.64 9.40 6.04
C ARG A 17 3.72 8.05 6.71
N TYR A 18 2.66 7.24 6.59
CA TYR A 18 2.61 5.90 7.16
C TYR A 18 3.71 4.99 6.59
N LEU A 19 3.83 4.91 5.27
CA LEU A 19 4.83 4.04 4.61
C LEU A 19 6.27 4.51 4.85
N SER A 20 6.50 5.80 5.10
CA SER A 20 7.84 6.34 5.36
C SER A 20 8.54 5.70 6.57
N ALA A 21 7.77 5.21 7.55
CA ALA A 21 8.31 4.64 8.79
C ALA A 21 9.08 3.32 8.57
N ARG A 22 8.78 2.61 7.47
CA ARG A 22 9.38 1.30 7.15
C ARG A 22 9.98 1.23 5.75
N LYS A 23 10.21 2.38 5.12
CA LYS A 23 10.68 2.47 3.74
C LYS A 23 11.95 1.67 3.49
N TRP A 24 11.99 0.91 2.40
CA TRP A 24 13.21 0.28 1.90
C TRP A 24 14.31 1.33 1.63
N ARG A 25 15.57 0.99 1.96
CA ARG A 25 16.72 1.90 1.77
C ARG A 25 17.64 1.40 0.65
N ALA A 26 18.18 2.34 -0.11
CA ALA A 26 19.11 2.02 -1.19
C ALA A 26 20.33 1.26 -0.67
N GLY A 27 20.65 0.14 -1.32
CA GLY A 27 21.73 -0.77 -0.91
C GLY A 27 21.30 -1.89 0.03
N GLU A 28 20.07 -1.87 0.56
CA GLU A 28 19.50 -3.01 1.29
C GLU A 28 18.87 -4.02 0.33
N ASP A 29 18.85 -5.29 0.72
CA ASP A 29 18.10 -6.33 0.02
C ASP A 29 16.58 -6.07 0.18
N PRO A 30 15.82 -5.87 -0.92
CA PRO A 30 14.38 -5.59 -0.85
C PRO A 30 13.53 -6.78 -0.38
N TYR A 31 14.11 -7.96 -0.17
CA TYR A 31 13.43 -9.15 0.36
C TYR A 31 13.83 -9.48 1.81
N LYS A 32 14.65 -8.63 2.45
CA LYS A 32 15.21 -8.93 3.78
C LYS A 32 14.15 -9.07 4.88
N LEU A 33 13.11 -8.24 4.85
CA LEU A 33 12.04 -8.23 5.87
C LEU A 33 10.88 -9.14 5.50
N TYR A 34 10.66 -9.36 4.20
CA TYR A 34 9.48 -10.01 3.67
C TYR A 34 9.86 -10.89 2.50
N ALA A 35 9.15 -12.00 2.29
CA ALA A 35 9.35 -12.88 1.15
C ALA A 35 8.83 -12.32 -0.19
N PHE A 36 8.69 -10.99 -0.30
CA PHE A 36 8.30 -10.26 -1.51
C PHE A 36 9.15 -8.99 -1.67
N ASN A 37 9.14 -8.41 -2.87
CA ASN A 37 9.95 -7.23 -3.17
C ASN A 37 9.34 -5.97 -2.53
N GLN A 38 9.90 -5.53 -1.41
CA GLN A 38 9.42 -4.35 -0.69
C GLN A 38 9.49 -3.09 -1.55
N ARG A 39 10.59 -2.90 -2.31
CA ARG A 39 10.80 -1.71 -3.14
C ARG A 39 9.73 -1.55 -4.22
N GLU A 40 9.34 -2.65 -4.88
CA GLU A 40 8.29 -2.60 -5.90
C GLU A 40 6.91 -2.37 -5.27
N SER A 41 6.63 -2.98 -4.11
CA SER A 41 5.38 -2.76 -3.38
C SER A 41 5.22 -1.31 -2.95
N GLU A 42 6.26 -0.68 -2.42
CA GLU A 42 6.26 0.72 -1.97
C GLU A 42 6.12 1.74 -3.11
N ARG A 43 6.28 1.32 -4.37
CA ARG A 43 6.09 2.18 -5.54
C ARG A 43 4.63 2.32 -5.94
N LEU A 44 3.78 1.40 -5.50
CA LEU A 44 2.38 1.36 -5.88
C LEU A 44 1.52 1.99 -4.79
N PRO A 45 0.54 2.84 -5.15
CA PRO A 45 -0.39 3.39 -4.17
C PRO A 45 -1.34 2.28 -3.67
N SER A 46 -1.89 2.45 -2.46
CA SER A 46 -2.73 1.42 -1.83
C SER A 46 -4.05 1.19 -2.57
N ASP A 47 -4.54 2.20 -3.29
CA ASP A 47 -5.77 2.22 -4.08
C ASP A 47 -5.54 1.94 -5.59
N ARG A 48 -4.38 1.37 -5.96
CA ARG A 48 -4.03 1.13 -7.36
C ARG A 48 -5.13 0.38 -8.12
N ALA A 49 -5.47 0.86 -9.31
CA ALA A 49 -6.38 0.16 -10.19
C ALA A 49 -5.81 -1.21 -10.61
N ILE A 50 -6.67 -2.24 -10.57
CA ILE A 50 -6.36 -3.60 -11.03
C ILE A 50 -7.28 -3.96 -12.18
N ARG A 51 -6.75 -4.69 -13.16
CA ARG A 51 -7.57 -5.26 -14.24
C ARG A 51 -8.55 -6.27 -13.67
N ASP A 52 -9.83 -6.12 -14.02
CA ASP A 52 -10.83 -7.15 -13.74
C ASP A 52 -10.55 -8.42 -14.54
N THR A 53 -10.39 -9.55 -13.84
CA THR A 53 -10.13 -10.87 -14.42
C THR A 53 -11.27 -11.85 -14.15
N ARG A 54 -12.43 -11.37 -13.67
CA ARG A 54 -13.61 -12.20 -13.43
C ARG A 54 -14.19 -12.72 -14.74
N HIS A 55 -14.77 -13.91 -14.66
CA HIS A 55 -15.57 -14.47 -15.74
C HIS A 55 -16.93 -13.74 -15.83
N TYR A 56 -17.53 -13.73 -17.02
CA TYR A 56 -18.86 -13.18 -17.27
C TYR A 56 -19.98 -14.02 -16.65
#